data_AF-A0A2G3E3Z6-F1
#
_entry.id   AF-A0A2G3E3Z6-F1
#
_cell.length_a   1.000
_cell.length_b   1.000
_cell.length_c   1.000
_cell.angle_alpha   90.00
_cell.angle_beta   90.00
_cell.angle_gamma   90.00
#
_symmetry.space_group_name_H-M   'P 1'
#
loop_
_entity.id
_entity.type
_entity.pdbx_description
1 polymer ?
#
loop_
_entity_poly.entity_id
_entity_poly.type
_entity_poly.pdbx_seq_one_letter_code
_entity_poly.pdbx_strand_id
1 'polypeptide(L)'
;MDIANLTGITSDYVNNYAKNERLVDVGDNSFSAVFDSMLKSVDETNDLQNKAEEEEIRFALGYSENTHDLQVAAAKAQVALQYTVAVRDKIIDSYKEIMQMQV
;
A
#
# COMPACT_ATOMS: atom_id res chain seq x y z
N MET A 1 -38.63 25.52 -28.77
CA MET A 1 -38.51 24.62 -27.61
C MET A 1 -38.14 25.49 -26.43
N ASP A 2 -39.02 25.54 -25.44
CA ASP A 2 -38.94 26.48 -24.33
C ASP A 2 -38.06 25.90 -23.21
N ILE A 3 -36.92 26.53 -22.95
CA ILE A 3 -35.94 26.11 -21.93
C ILE A 3 -36.32 26.57 -20.51
N ALA A 4 -37.47 27.25 -20.36
CA ALA A 4 -37.97 27.76 -19.09
C ALA A 4 -38.42 26.69 -18.08
N ASN A 5 -38.45 25.41 -18.46
CA ASN A 5 -38.88 24.30 -17.60
C ASN A 5 -37.74 23.64 -16.80
N LEU A 6 -36.53 24.20 -16.80
CA LEU A 6 -35.37 23.66 -16.06
C LEU A 6 -35.10 24.36 -14.72
N THR A 7 -36.14 24.82 -14.02
CA THR A 7 -36.00 25.39 -12.65
C THR A 7 -36.47 24.43 -11.55
N GLY A 8 -36.65 23.14 -11.87
CA GLY A 8 -37.19 22.12 -10.96
C GLY A 8 -36.18 21.22 -10.27
N ILE A 9 -34.86 21.45 -10.43
CA ILE A 9 -33.86 20.65 -9.71
C ILE A 9 -33.70 21.23 -8.30
N THR A 10 -34.58 20.81 -7.40
CA THR A 10 -34.51 21.17 -5.99
C THR A 10 -33.26 20.58 -5.33
N SER A 11 -32.69 21.35 -4.41
CA SER A 11 -31.47 21.08 -3.66
C SER A 11 -31.45 19.70 -3.00
N ASP A 12 -32.60 19.11 -2.66
CA ASP A 12 -32.68 17.82 -1.98
C ASP A 12 -32.37 16.64 -2.89
N TYR A 13 -32.73 16.67 -4.18
CA TYR A 13 -32.33 15.61 -5.10
C TYR A 13 -30.82 15.64 -5.29
N VAL A 14 -30.25 16.82 -5.57
CA VAL A 14 -28.79 16.97 -5.74
C VAL A 14 -28.03 16.59 -4.47
N ASN A 15 -28.55 16.95 -3.29
CA ASN A 15 -27.92 16.63 -2.02
C ASN A 15 -27.99 15.12 -1.71
N ASN A 16 -29.12 14.46 -2.00
CA ASN A 16 -29.23 13.01 -1.82
C ASN A 16 -28.40 12.21 -2.83
N TYR A 17 -28.29 12.67 -4.08
CA TYR A 17 -27.38 12.06 -5.06
C TYR A 17 -25.91 12.27 -4.68
N ALA A 18 -25.52 13.47 -4.23
CA ALA A 18 -24.17 13.73 -3.74
C ALA A 18 -23.83 12.94 -2.46
N LYS A 19 -24.82 12.69 -1.59
CA LYS A 19 -24.66 11.90 -0.35
C LYS A 19 -24.58 10.39 -0.64
N ASN A 20 -25.28 9.89 -1.66
CA ASN A 20 -25.20 8.51 -2.12
C ASN A 20 -23.96 8.23 -2.99
N GLU A 21 -23.40 9.24 -3.65
CA GLU A 21 -22.12 9.20 -4.40
C GLU A 21 -20.90 9.52 -3.52
N ARG A 22 -21.02 9.53 -2.18
CA ARG A 22 -19.86 9.32 -1.30
C ARG A 22 -19.44 7.85 -1.44
N LEU A 23 -18.82 7.53 -2.58
CA LEU A 23 -18.20 6.24 -2.91
C LEU A 23 -16.98 5.92 -2.04
N VAL A 24 -16.68 6.79 -1.07
CA VAL A 24 -15.71 6.56 -0.01
C VAL A 24 -16.47 6.73 1.31
N ASP A 25 -16.99 5.61 1.81
CA ASP A 25 -17.10 5.44 3.25
C ASP A 25 -15.67 5.49 3.77
N VAL A 26 -15.25 6.67 4.27
CA VAL A 26 -14.03 6.81 5.06
C VAL A 26 -14.34 6.14 6.41
N GLY A 27 -14.54 4.83 6.37
CA GLY A 27 -14.54 4.00 7.55
C GLY A 27 -13.11 4.02 8.09
N ASP A 28 -12.98 4.29 9.38
CA ASP A 28 -11.74 4.22 10.19
C ASP A 28 -10.91 2.95 9.88
N ASN A 29 -11.53 1.89 9.37
CA ASN A 29 -10.89 0.63 9.02
C ASN A 29 -10.04 0.64 7.74
N SER A 30 -10.18 1.61 6.83
CA SER A 30 -9.44 1.59 5.55
C SER A 30 -7.93 1.81 5.76
N PHE A 31 -7.57 2.75 6.62
CA PHE A 31 -6.17 2.99 6.99
C PHE A 31 -5.59 1.82 7.79
N SER A 32 -6.36 1.26 8.73
CA SER A 32 -5.93 0.07 9.49
C SER A 32 -5.63 -1.11 8.58
N ALA A 33 -6.45 -1.38 7.56
CA ALA A 33 -6.23 -2.49 6.63
C ALA A 33 -4.95 -2.31 5.78
N VAL A 34 -4.65 -1.06 5.37
CA VAL A 34 -3.41 -0.74 4.65
C VAL A 34 -2.20 -0.88 5.58
N PHE A 35 -2.32 -0.41 6.83
CA PHE A 35 -1.28 -0.55 7.84
C PHE A 35 -1.00 -2.03 8.17
N ASP A 36 -2.03 -2.84 8.37
CA ASP A 36 -1.88 -4.29 8.58
C ASP A 36 -1.22 -4.99 7.39
N SER A 37 -1.54 -4.55 6.17
CA SER A 37 -0.90 -5.07 4.96
C SER A 37 0.58 -4.70 4.89
N MET A 38 0.94 -3.48 5.31
CA MET A 38 2.34 -3.06 5.43
C MET A 38 3.09 -3.92 6.46
N LEU A 39 2.50 -4.19 7.64
CA LEU A 39 3.12 -5.05 8.64
C LEU A 39 3.44 -6.43 8.06
N LYS A 40 2.51 -7.02 7.30
CA LYS A 40 2.76 -8.29 6.58
C LYS A 40 3.87 -8.18 5.54
N SER A 41 3.98 -7.06 4.82
CA SER A 41 5.07 -6.85 3.85
C SER A 41 6.45 -6.76 4.53
N VAL A 42 6.52 -6.27 5.77
CA VAL A 42 7.76 -6.29 6.57
C VAL A 42 8.15 -7.73 6.89
N ASP A 43 7.20 -8.56 7.33
CA ASP A 43 7.45 -9.97 7.60
C ASP A 43 7.90 -10.72 6.35
N GLU A 44 7.25 -10.47 5.20
CA GLU A 44 7.64 -11.06 3.91
C GLU A 44 9.05 -10.62 3.46
N THR A 45 9.40 -9.35 3.71
CA THR A 45 10.75 -8.84 3.43
C THR A 45 11.79 -9.55 4.29
N ASN A 46 11.50 -9.74 5.58
CA ASN A 46 12.37 -10.47 6.50
C ASN A 46 12.58 -11.92 6.05
N ASP A 47 11.51 -12.60 5.63
CA ASP A 47 11.60 -13.97 5.09
C ASP A 47 12.46 -14.05 3.83
N LEU A 48 12.36 -13.06 2.93
CA LEU A 48 13.18 -12.99 1.73
C LEU A 48 14.65 -12.69 2.04
N GLN A 49 14.93 -11.83 3.03
CA GLN A 49 16.28 -11.57 3.51
C GLN A 49 16.91 -12.82 4.13
N ASN A 50 16.20 -13.50 5.02
CA ASN A 50 16.67 -14.74 5.65
C ASN A 50 16.98 -15.82 4.60
N LYS A 51 16.16 -15.96 3.56
CA LYS A 51 16.43 -16.88 2.45
C LYS A 51 17.66 -16.49 1.63
N ALA A 52 17.87 -15.20 1.40
CA ALA A 52 19.06 -14.72 0.70
C ALA A 52 20.32 -14.99 1.51
N GLU A 53 20.30 -14.72 2.82
CA GLU A 53 21.41 -15.03 3.73
C GLU A 53 21.68 -16.54 3.82
N GLU A 54 20.64 -17.37 3.85
CA GLU A 54 20.79 -18.82 3.88
C GLU A 54 21.49 -19.35 2.61
N GLU A 55 21.08 -18.85 1.43
CA GLU A 55 21.76 -19.17 0.17
C GLU A 55 23.19 -18.63 0.13
N GLU A 56 23.44 -17.45 0.70
CA GLU A 56 24.78 -16.86 0.77
C GLU A 56 25.71 -17.71 1.64
N ILE A 57 25.22 -18.17 2.79
CA ILE A 57 25.95 -19.07 3.68
C ILE A 57 26.20 -20.41 2.99
N ARG A 58 25.20 -21.01 2.34
CA ARG A 58 25.35 -22.26 1.58
C ARG A 58 26.42 -22.13 0.49
N PHE A 59 26.41 -21.01 -0.23
CA PHE A 59 27.38 -20.70 -1.27
C PHE A 59 28.78 -20.52 -0.70
N ALA A 60 28.93 -19.73 0.37
CA ALA A 60 30.21 -19.49 1.04
C ALA A 60 30.83 -20.77 1.63
N LEU A 61 30.00 -21.71 2.08
CA LEU A 61 30.42 -23.03 2.58
C LEU A 61 30.74 -24.03 1.46
N GLY A 62 30.52 -23.66 0.19
CA GLY A 62 30.78 -24.52 -0.97
C GLY A 62 29.74 -25.63 -1.18
N TYR A 63 28.60 -25.57 -0.49
CA TYR A 63 27.50 -26.53 -0.65
C TYR A 63 26.59 -26.21 -1.85
N SER A 64 26.67 -24.99 -2.38
CA SER A 64 25.93 -24.55 -3.55
C SER A 64 26.88 -24.03 -4.62
N GLU A 65 26.81 -24.61 -5.83
CA GLU A 65 27.50 -24.09 -7.03
C GLU A 65 26.64 -23.07 -7.78
N ASN A 66 25.37 -22.89 -7.37
CA ASN A 66 24.38 -22.14 -8.13
C ASN A 66 24.38 -20.66 -7.77
N THR A 67 25.42 -19.95 -8.21
CA THR A 67 25.54 -18.48 -8.10
C THR A 67 24.32 -17.71 -8.61
N HIS A 68 23.56 -18.30 -9.54
CA HIS A 68 22.34 -17.71 -10.09
C HIS A 68 21.22 -17.63 -9.06
N ASP A 69 21.01 -18.68 -8.27
CA ASP A 69 19.95 -18.73 -7.26
C ASP A 69 20.24 -17.74 -6.12
N LEU A 70 21.52 -17.61 -5.73
CA LEU A 70 21.97 -16.59 -4.79
C LEU A 70 21.68 -15.17 -5.30
N GLN A 71 22.05 -14.87 -6.55
CA GLN A 71 21.80 -13.56 -7.14
C GLN A 71 20.31 -13.24 -7.25
N VAL A 72 19.48 -14.23 -7.60
CA VAL A 72 18.03 -14.08 -7.66
C VAL A 72 17.44 -13.84 -6.27
N ALA A 73 17.89 -14.58 -5.25
CA ALA A 73 17.45 -14.40 -3.87
C ALA A 73 17.83 -13.02 -3.34
N ALA A 74 19.09 -12.60 -3.56
CA ALA A 74 19.57 -11.27 -3.18
C ALA A 74 18.80 -10.15 -3.88
N ALA A 75 18.55 -10.27 -5.19
CA ALA A 75 17.76 -9.30 -5.93
C ALA A 75 16.33 -9.20 -5.40
N LYS A 76 15.68 -10.33 -5.12
CA LYS A 76 14.33 -10.36 -4.52
C LYS A 76 14.31 -9.68 -3.15
N ALA A 77 15.25 -9.99 -2.28
CA ALA A 77 15.37 -9.37 -0.96
C ALA A 77 15.58 -7.85 -1.07
N GLN A 78 16.41 -7.40 -2.01
CA GLN A 78 16.66 -5.98 -2.22
C GLN A 78 15.43 -5.24 -2.76
N VAL A 79 14.72 -5.80 -3.75
CA VAL A 79 13.48 -5.19 -4.27
C VAL A 79 12.39 -5.17 -3.20
N ALA A 80 12.23 -6.25 -2.43
CA ALA A 80 11.27 -6.31 -1.34
C ALA A 80 11.55 -5.24 -0.26
N LEU A 81 12.82 -5.06 0.12
CA LEU A 81 13.23 -4.03 1.06
C LEU A 81 12.90 -2.62 0.54
N GLN A 82 13.24 -2.33 -0.72
CA GLN A 82 12.94 -1.03 -1.33
C GLN A 82 11.43 -0.77 -1.38
N TYR A 83 10.64 -1.78 -1.73
CA TYR A 83 9.19 -1.71 -1.75
C TYR A 83 8.62 -1.42 -0.36
N THR A 84 9.06 -2.16 0.67
CA THR A 84 8.61 -1.97 2.05
C THR A 84 8.96 -0.59 2.60
N VAL A 85 10.13 -0.05 2.26
CA VAL A 85 10.50 1.33 2.61
C VAL A 85 9.56 2.35 1.94
N ALA A 86 9.30 2.21 0.63
CA ALA A 86 8.42 3.11 -0.08
C ALA A 86 6.97 3.09 0.46
N VAL A 87 6.46 1.91 0.79
CA VAL A 87 5.12 1.74 1.40
C VAL A 87 5.08 2.36 2.79
N ARG A 88 6.10 2.09 3.63
CA ARG A 88 6.23 2.69 4.96
C ARG A 88 6.20 4.21 4.89
N ASP A 89 7.02 4.79 4.03
CA ASP A 89 7.13 6.25 3.88
C ASP A 89 5.79 6.85 3.46
N LYS A 90 5.11 6.20 2.49
CA LYS A 90 3.80 6.66 2.03
C LYS A 90 2.72 6.60 3.12
N ILE A 91 2.74 5.59 3.98
CA ILE A 91 1.81 5.47 5.11
C ILE A 91 2.06 6.55 6.16
N ILE A 92 3.33 6.82 6.49
CA ILE A 92 3.70 7.90 7.43
C ILE A 92 3.24 9.25 6.89
N ASP A 93 3.43 9.51 5.59
CA ASP A 93 3.00 10.75 4.96
C ASP A 93 1.47 10.88 4.95
N SER A 94 0.76 9.79 4.66
CA SER A 94 -0.71 9.77 4.66
C SER A 94 -1.26 10.02 6.08
N TYR A 95 -0.63 9.48 7.11
CA TYR A 95 -0.98 9.76 8.50
C TYR A 95 -0.76 11.23 8.86
N LYS A 96 0.36 11.83 8.46
CA LYS A 96 0.62 13.27 8.66
C LYS A 96 -0.40 14.16 7.96
N GLU A 97 -0.80 13.81 6.74
CA GLU A 97 -1.80 14.55 5.97
C GLU A 97 -3.17 14.53 6.66
N ILE A 98 -3.61 13.36 7.15
CA ILE A 98 -4.85 13.24 7.93
C ILE A 98 -4.82 14.14 9.18
N MET A 99 -3.70 14.14 9.91
CA MET A 99 -3.52 14.99 11.09
C MET A 99 -3.56 16.49 10.75
N GLN A 100 -3.04 16.90 9.59
CA GLN A 100 -3.07 18.30 9.14
C GLN A 100 -4.46 18.76 8.67
N MET A 101 -5.32 17.86 8.20
CA MET A 101 -6.71 18.22 7.84
C MET A 101 -7.60 18.54 9.05
N GLN A 102 -7.26 18.05 10.24
CA GLN A 102 -8.08 18.20 11.45
C GLN A 102 -7.74 19.45 12.29
N VAL A 103 -6.67 20.19 11.94
CA VAL A 103 -6.27 21.42 12.64
C VAL A 103 -6.87 22.66 12.00
#